data_AF-A0A519HRW2-F1
#
_entry.id   AF-A0A519HRW2-F1
#
_cell.length_a   1.000
_cell.length_b   1.000
_cell.length_c   1.000
_cell.angle_alpha   90.00
_cell.angle_beta   90.00
_cell.angle_gamma   90.00
#
_symmetry.space_group_name_H-M   'P 1'
#
loop_
_entity.id
_entity.type
_entity.pdbx_description
1 polymer ?
#
loop_
_entity_poly.entity_id
_entity_poly.type
_entity_poly.pdbx_seq_one_letter_code
_entity_poly.pdbx_strand_id
1 'polypeptide(L)'
;MSIALAPDAPATPPAESLPQGPLAREAIALAAFDHVVAKAPGYRARPGQREMAAHIAHTLSGVTPGDGAVSGDAALPARGIAVVQAGTGVGKSAAYASTVIPLALAQQKRVIISTATVALQEQLMAKDLPALAAVLPQPFSFALAKGRGRYVCRLKLDQLSGGDAASADLFEGDESAPSADASARWKERGVQYTQWASELDGGTWDGDRDRLDDPPEGGLWGPVAAERHSCTARHCPSYNSCSYYQARAKLAQAQVIVVNHDLLLSTLGLHALPSPQDCYVVFDEAHHLPGVAQGQFTASMDLMNGRWLDRLPRAVEEVAGALEHRPTADVAALARELKSAQTELARLGMQRIGALTGRPAVPSERETVDRFEGGQLPGGWRETVEKLHANASALLKVFETLATQLKANARDNPGDAARCAKLYSRLGVLAPRLQSAQETATLWLQDSGDGQPPLAKWLEAGLSHGLVTLTAHACPLQPGSLLRNHLWSQVRAAVVTSASLVTCGNFDHFLAESGLAY
;
A
#
# COMPACT_ATOMS: atom_id res chain seq x y z
N MET A 1 28.69 -31.60 -17.95
CA MET A 1 28.22 -30.23 -17.66
C MET A 1 27.51 -30.31 -16.32
N SER A 2 28.16 -29.84 -15.26
CA SER A 2 27.73 -30.05 -13.87
C SER A 2 26.58 -29.09 -13.55
N ILE A 3 25.40 -29.64 -13.26
CA ILE A 3 24.20 -28.89 -12.87
C ILE A 3 24.17 -28.87 -11.34
N ALA A 4 24.31 -27.69 -10.75
CA ALA A 4 24.08 -27.48 -9.32
C ALA A 4 22.60 -27.13 -9.12
N LEU A 5 21.83 -28.06 -8.54
CA LEU A 5 20.49 -27.81 -8.03
C LEU A 5 20.59 -26.93 -6.77
N ALA A 6 19.71 -25.95 -6.65
CA ALA A 6 19.55 -25.11 -5.46
C ALA A 6 19.28 -25.99 -4.22
N PRO A 7 19.74 -25.60 -3.02
CA PRO A 7 19.46 -26.37 -1.82
C PRO A 7 17.94 -26.37 -1.55
N ASP A 8 17.38 -27.56 -1.42
CA ASP A 8 16.00 -27.79 -1.03
C ASP A 8 15.64 -26.99 0.23
N ALA A 9 14.44 -26.40 0.23
CA ALA A 9 13.85 -25.78 1.40
C ALA A 9 13.87 -26.79 2.58
N PRO A 10 14.26 -26.39 3.80
CA PRO A 10 14.26 -27.31 4.92
C PRO A 10 12.83 -27.79 5.17
N ALA A 11 12.64 -29.11 5.11
CA ALA A 11 11.41 -29.78 5.48
C ALA A 11 10.99 -29.34 6.90
N THR A 12 9.71 -29.03 7.06
CA THR A 12 9.10 -28.70 8.36
C THR A 12 9.31 -29.90 9.29
N PRO A 13 10.00 -29.77 10.43
CA PRO A 13 10.20 -30.91 11.33
C PRO A 13 8.87 -31.34 11.94
N PRO A 14 8.70 -32.64 12.30
CA PRO A 14 7.51 -33.13 12.94
C PRO A 14 7.33 -32.46 14.32
N ALA A 15 6.07 -32.24 14.70
CA ALA A 15 5.67 -31.54 15.91
C ALA A 15 6.10 -32.29 17.18
N GLU A 16 7.29 -31.98 17.70
CA GLU A 16 7.52 -32.10 19.14
C GLU A 16 6.61 -31.07 19.82
N SER A 17 5.80 -31.55 20.77
CA SER A 17 4.85 -30.74 21.51
C SER A 17 5.59 -29.67 22.31
N LEU A 18 5.76 -28.49 21.71
CA LEU A 18 6.30 -27.30 22.34
C LEU A 18 5.45 -26.99 23.59
N PRO A 19 6.09 -26.55 24.69
CA PRO A 19 5.39 -26.40 25.96
C PRO A 19 4.30 -25.33 25.84
N GLN A 20 3.06 -25.72 26.14
CA GLN A 20 1.88 -24.97 25.72
C GLN A 20 1.45 -23.84 26.68
N GLY A 21 2.14 -23.68 27.80
CA GLY A 21 1.83 -22.66 28.81
C GLY A 21 2.50 -21.30 28.57
N PRO A 22 1.89 -20.19 29.02
CA PRO A 22 2.48 -18.85 28.94
C PRO A 22 3.90 -18.77 29.51
N LEU A 23 4.13 -19.30 30.72
CA LEU A 23 5.44 -19.29 31.36
C LEU A 23 6.52 -20.02 30.55
N ALA A 24 6.15 -21.09 29.84
CA ALA A 24 7.10 -21.82 29.02
C ALA A 24 7.43 -21.07 27.73
N ARG A 25 6.45 -20.37 27.14
CA ARG A 25 6.67 -19.48 25.99
C ARG A 25 7.54 -18.28 26.36
N GLU A 26 7.31 -17.68 27.53
CA GLU A 26 8.15 -16.61 28.06
C GLU A 26 9.61 -17.08 28.23
N ALA A 27 9.79 -18.27 28.82
CA ALA A 27 11.12 -18.88 28.97
C ALA A 27 11.81 -19.15 27.62
N ILE A 28 11.08 -19.65 26.61
CA ILE A 28 11.60 -19.86 25.25
C ILE A 28 12.09 -18.54 24.66
N ALA A 29 11.30 -17.48 24.77
CA ALA A 29 11.63 -16.18 24.20
C ALA A 29 12.90 -15.58 24.84
N LEU A 30 12.98 -15.61 26.18
CA LEU A 30 14.12 -15.11 26.92
C LEU A 30 15.38 -15.95 26.68
N ALA A 31 15.27 -17.28 26.66
CA ALA A 31 16.38 -18.16 26.36
C ALA A 31 16.95 -17.92 24.95
N ALA A 32 16.07 -17.67 23.98
CA ALA A 32 16.49 -17.34 22.61
C ALA A 32 17.17 -15.97 22.53
N PHE A 33 16.67 -14.95 23.23
CA PHE A 33 17.34 -13.66 23.36
C PHE A 33 18.75 -13.83 23.96
N ASP A 34 18.85 -14.49 25.12
CA ASP A 34 20.14 -14.71 25.81
C ASP A 34 21.12 -15.52 24.93
N HIS A 35 20.60 -16.48 24.15
CA HIS A 35 21.40 -17.23 23.17
C HIS A 35 21.98 -16.33 22.07
N VAL A 36 21.15 -15.47 21.47
CA VAL A 36 21.58 -14.51 20.46
C VAL A 36 22.64 -13.57 21.02
N VAL A 37 22.43 -13.05 22.23
CA VAL A 37 23.40 -12.18 22.91
C VAL A 37 24.74 -12.88 23.11
N ALA A 38 24.74 -14.18 23.45
CA ALA A 38 25.95 -14.94 23.70
C ALA A 38 26.70 -15.38 22.42
N LYS A 39 26.00 -15.57 21.30
CA LYS A 39 26.55 -16.20 20.09
C LYS A 39 26.69 -15.26 18.90
N ALA A 40 25.95 -14.15 18.85
CA ALA A 40 26.00 -13.24 17.71
C ALA A 40 27.31 -12.42 17.71
N PRO A 41 28.11 -12.49 16.63
CA PRO A 41 29.40 -11.80 16.56
C PRO A 41 29.21 -10.27 16.61
N GLY A 42 29.93 -9.62 17.54
CA GLY A 42 29.87 -8.17 17.73
C GLY A 42 28.64 -7.66 18.50
N TYR A 43 27.75 -8.55 18.96
CA TYR A 43 26.63 -8.17 19.80
C TYR A 43 27.10 -7.86 21.22
N ARG A 44 26.73 -6.69 21.75
CA ARG A 44 27.03 -6.30 23.14
C ARG A 44 25.73 -6.23 23.93
N ALA A 45 25.62 -7.06 24.96
CA ALA A 45 24.51 -7.04 25.89
C ALA A 45 24.37 -5.66 26.54
N ARG A 46 23.16 -5.12 26.55
CA ARG A 46 22.83 -3.90 27.30
C ARG A 46 21.62 -4.17 28.20
N PRO A 47 21.58 -3.64 29.43
CA PRO A 47 20.46 -3.87 30.36
C PRO A 47 19.09 -3.58 29.73
N GLY A 48 18.95 -2.43 29.05
CA GLY A 48 17.70 -2.04 28.39
C GLY A 48 17.24 -3.00 27.26
N GLN A 49 18.13 -3.75 26.61
CA GLN A 49 17.73 -4.75 25.61
C GLN A 49 17.05 -5.94 26.30
N ARG A 50 17.60 -6.39 27.42
CA ARG A 50 17.05 -7.51 28.18
C ARG A 50 15.76 -7.13 28.88
N GLU A 51 15.65 -5.91 29.38
CA GLU A 51 14.40 -5.36 29.92
C GLU A 51 13.31 -5.30 28.84
N MET A 52 13.65 -4.81 27.64
CA MET A 52 12.74 -4.82 26.49
C MET A 52 12.31 -6.25 26.13
N ALA A 53 13.26 -7.18 26.03
CA ALA A 53 12.97 -8.59 25.73
C ALA A 53 12.06 -9.23 26.78
N ALA A 54 12.33 -9.02 28.08
CA ALA A 54 11.51 -9.53 29.17
C ALA A 54 10.09 -8.93 29.14
N HIS A 55 9.97 -7.63 28.92
CA HIS A 55 8.66 -6.98 28.84
C HIS A 55 7.84 -7.49 27.64
N ILE A 56 8.47 -7.67 26.47
CA ILE A 56 7.85 -8.27 25.29
C ILE A 56 7.43 -9.71 25.57
N ALA A 57 8.32 -10.53 26.12
CA ALA A 57 8.07 -11.94 26.39
C ALA A 57 6.91 -12.12 27.38
N HIS A 58 6.91 -11.35 28.47
CA HIS A 58 5.85 -11.36 29.47
C HIS A 58 4.49 -10.98 28.86
N THR A 59 4.46 -9.87 28.10
CA THR A 59 3.21 -9.34 27.52
C THR A 59 2.61 -10.28 26.46
N LEU A 60 3.45 -10.95 25.67
CA LEU A 60 3.02 -11.71 24.49
C LEU A 60 2.88 -13.21 24.72
N SER A 61 3.46 -13.76 25.80
CA SER A 61 3.47 -15.21 26.07
C SER A 61 2.07 -15.80 26.31
N GLY A 62 1.18 -15.02 26.94
CA GLY A 62 -0.21 -15.40 27.22
C GLY A 62 -1.15 -15.27 26.02
N VAL A 63 -0.68 -14.68 24.92
CA VAL A 63 -1.50 -14.41 23.74
C VAL A 63 -1.28 -15.50 22.68
N THR A 64 -2.37 -15.97 22.09
CA THR A 64 -2.34 -16.85 20.93
C THR A 64 -3.03 -16.14 19.77
N PRO A 65 -2.28 -15.67 18.75
CA PRO A 65 -2.86 -15.06 17.57
C PRO A 65 -3.76 -16.03 16.80
N GLY A 66 -4.88 -15.53 16.31
CA GLY A 66 -5.85 -16.22 15.45
C GLY A 66 -7.22 -16.41 16.06
N ASP A 67 -8.14 -16.90 15.24
CA ASP A 67 -9.55 -17.10 15.59
C ASP A 67 -9.71 -18.37 16.44
N GLY A 68 -9.48 -18.26 17.75
CA GLY A 68 -10.32 -19.02 18.65
C GLY A 68 -11.76 -18.56 18.39
N ALA A 69 -12.53 -19.36 17.66
CA ALA A 69 -13.90 -19.06 17.26
C ALA A 69 -14.72 -18.50 18.43
N VAL A 70 -15.02 -17.20 18.39
CA VAL A 70 -16.12 -16.63 19.15
C VAL A 70 -17.39 -16.92 18.35
N SER A 71 -17.90 -18.14 18.53
CA SER A 71 -19.30 -18.46 18.26
C SER A 71 -20.11 -18.15 19.53
N GLY A 72 -20.99 -17.15 19.49
CA GLY A 72 -21.79 -16.71 20.64
C GLY A 72 -21.12 -15.62 21.48
N ASP A 73 -21.83 -15.16 22.53
CA ASP A 73 -21.48 -14.05 23.45
C ASP A 73 -20.18 -14.24 24.28
N ALA A 74 -19.18 -14.97 23.79
CA ALA A 74 -17.91 -15.16 24.46
C ALA A 74 -17.02 -13.90 24.33
N ALA A 75 -16.38 -13.53 25.44
CA ALA A 75 -15.48 -12.38 25.52
C ALA A 75 -14.39 -12.42 24.42
N LEU A 76 -14.04 -11.24 23.89
CA LEU A 76 -12.98 -11.08 22.90
C LEU A 76 -11.68 -11.78 23.37
N PRO A 77 -10.95 -12.48 22.49
CA PRO A 77 -9.69 -13.12 22.86
C PRO A 77 -8.69 -12.10 23.42
N ALA A 78 -7.95 -12.51 24.45
CA ALA A 78 -6.99 -11.65 25.14
C ALA A 78 -5.98 -11.05 24.16
N ARG A 79 -5.70 -9.75 24.33
CA ARG A 79 -4.73 -9.00 23.54
C ARG A 79 -3.49 -8.71 24.38
N GLY A 80 -2.32 -8.71 23.73
CA GLY A 80 -1.06 -8.31 24.34
C GLY A 80 -0.36 -7.34 23.41
N ILE A 81 -0.25 -6.09 23.85
CA ILE A 81 0.41 -5.02 23.11
C ILE A 81 1.48 -4.44 24.02
N ALA A 82 2.75 -4.67 23.69
CA ALA A 82 3.88 -4.10 24.40
C ALA A 82 4.28 -2.78 23.73
N VAL A 83 4.17 -1.66 24.45
CA VAL A 83 4.62 -0.35 23.97
C VAL A 83 5.93 0.00 24.66
N VAL A 84 7.02 0.10 23.90
CA VAL A 84 8.37 0.26 24.45
C VAL A 84 9.06 1.45 23.79
N GLN A 85 9.46 2.43 24.59
CA GLN A 85 10.41 3.45 24.15
C GLN A 85 11.84 2.95 24.36
N ALA A 86 12.63 2.95 23.29
CA ALA A 86 14.02 2.54 23.36
C ALA A 86 14.89 3.45 22.47
N GLY A 87 15.95 4.01 23.05
CA GLY A 87 16.81 4.99 22.38
C GLY A 87 17.42 4.50 21.07
N THR A 88 17.94 5.42 20.24
CA THR A 88 18.65 5.04 19.01
C THR A 88 19.94 4.29 19.34
N GLY A 89 20.32 3.32 18.49
CA GLY A 89 21.56 2.57 18.65
C GLY A 89 21.61 1.61 19.86
N VAL A 90 20.49 1.38 20.57
CA VAL A 90 20.41 0.41 21.67
C VAL A 90 20.22 -1.03 21.22
N GLY A 91 20.12 -1.30 19.91
CA GLY A 91 19.90 -2.64 19.38
C GLY A 91 18.45 -3.13 19.47
N LYS A 92 17.47 -2.21 19.36
CA LYS A 92 16.03 -2.49 19.36
C LYS A 92 15.66 -3.65 18.44
N SER A 93 16.15 -3.59 17.20
CA SER A 93 15.82 -4.53 16.14
C SER A 93 16.16 -5.97 16.49
N ALA A 94 17.36 -6.19 17.01
CA ALA A 94 17.76 -7.50 17.50
C ALA A 94 16.97 -7.93 18.75
N ALA A 95 16.69 -7.01 19.68
CA ALA A 95 15.97 -7.34 20.92
C ALA A 95 14.53 -7.79 20.64
N TYR A 96 13.75 -7.04 19.86
CA TYR A 96 12.39 -7.50 19.51
C TYR A 96 12.42 -8.74 18.62
N ALA A 97 13.32 -8.83 17.64
CA ALA A 97 13.28 -9.93 16.68
C ALA A 97 13.68 -11.26 17.32
N SER A 98 14.73 -11.26 18.14
CA SER A 98 15.16 -12.45 18.90
C SER A 98 14.17 -12.90 19.99
N THR A 99 13.20 -12.05 20.35
CA THR A 99 12.14 -12.40 21.32
C THR A 99 10.85 -12.85 20.61
N VAL A 100 10.39 -12.07 19.63
CA VAL A 100 9.10 -12.28 18.94
C VAL A 100 9.16 -13.45 17.97
N ILE A 101 10.27 -13.67 17.25
CA ILE A 101 10.39 -14.76 16.29
C ILE A 101 10.26 -16.13 16.98
N PRO A 102 11.02 -16.44 18.06
CA PRO A 102 10.86 -17.70 18.78
C PRO A 102 9.45 -17.90 19.36
N LEU A 103 8.81 -16.84 19.88
CA LEU A 103 7.42 -16.90 20.35
C LEU A 103 6.45 -17.30 19.23
N ALA A 104 6.60 -16.69 18.06
CA ALA A 104 5.76 -16.97 16.91
C ALA A 104 5.98 -18.41 16.39
N LEU A 105 7.24 -18.83 16.26
CA LEU A 105 7.60 -20.17 15.82
C LEU A 105 7.09 -21.24 16.80
N ALA A 106 7.17 -20.99 18.11
CA ALA A 106 6.65 -21.88 19.14
C ALA A 106 5.12 -22.09 19.06
N GLN A 107 4.39 -21.16 18.43
CA GLN A 107 2.95 -21.24 18.20
C GLN A 107 2.57 -21.53 16.74
N GLN A 108 3.56 -21.84 15.89
CA GLN A 108 3.37 -21.99 14.44
C GLN A 108 2.68 -20.79 13.77
N LYS A 109 3.00 -19.59 14.26
CA LYS A 109 2.52 -18.31 13.72
C LYS A 109 3.63 -17.58 12.98
N ARG A 110 3.22 -16.57 12.20
CA ARG A 110 4.13 -15.70 11.44
C ARG A 110 4.38 -14.39 12.18
N VAL A 111 5.48 -13.74 11.82
CA VAL A 111 5.83 -12.40 12.30
C VAL A 111 5.75 -11.41 11.15
N ILE A 112 5.09 -10.28 11.36
CA ILE A 112 5.13 -9.12 10.48
C ILE A 112 5.95 -8.04 11.19
N ILE A 113 7.06 -7.61 10.59
CA ILE A 113 7.86 -6.48 11.06
C ILE A 113 7.61 -5.31 10.13
N SER A 114 6.89 -4.32 10.63
CA SER A 114 6.56 -3.09 9.93
C SER A 114 7.55 -1.99 10.31
N THR A 115 8.16 -1.34 9.33
CA THR A 115 9.10 -0.22 9.54
C THR A 115 8.68 1.03 8.80
N ALA A 116 9.17 2.19 9.23
CA ALA A 116 8.86 3.47 8.60
C ALA A 116 9.62 3.73 7.28
N THR A 117 10.90 3.36 7.19
CA THR A 117 11.78 3.76 6.06
C THR A 117 12.37 2.57 5.31
N VAL A 118 12.68 2.77 4.03
CA VAL A 118 13.34 1.76 3.17
C VAL A 118 14.72 1.38 3.73
N ALA A 119 15.50 2.35 4.19
CA ALA A 119 16.82 2.09 4.78
C ALA A 119 16.76 1.14 5.99
N LEU A 120 15.75 1.27 6.85
CA LEU A 120 15.54 0.34 7.98
C LEU A 120 15.15 -1.06 7.49
N GLN A 121 14.39 -1.17 6.39
CA GLN A 121 14.06 -2.47 5.79
C GLN A 121 15.29 -3.15 5.24
N GLU A 122 16.13 -2.41 4.50
CA GLU A 122 17.39 -2.92 3.96
C GLU A 122 18.32 -3.36 5.08
N GLN A 123 18.45 -2.58 6.17
CA GLN A 123 19.24 -2.98 7.32
C GLN A 123 18.74 -4.29 7.94
N LEU A 124 17.42 -4.42 8.15
CA LEU A 124 16.82 -5.66 8.66
C LEU A 124 17.07 -6.85 7.74
N MET A 125 16.89 -6.66 6.43
CA MET A 125 16.97 -7.72 5.43
C MET A 125 18.41 -8.15 5.13
N ALA A 126 19.37 -7.22 5.08
CA ALA A 126 20.75 -7.47 4.69
C ALA A 126 21.67 -7.82 5.87
N LYS A 127 21.30 -7.42 7.10
CA LYS A 127 22.16 -7.57 8.28
C LYS A 127 21.47 -8.26 9.44
N ASP A 128 20.41 -7.68 9.98
CA ASP A 128 19.88 -8.11 11.29
C ASP A 128 19.20 -9.48 11.22
N LEU A 129 18.28 -9.71 10.27
CA LEU A 129 17.59 -11.00 10.10
C LEU A 129 18.51 -12.14 9.63
N PRO A 130 19.44 -11.94 8.66
CA PRO A 130 20.44 -12.95 8.33
C PRO A 130 21.31 -13.35 9.54
N ALA A 131 21.76 -12.37 10.34
CA ALA A 131 22.56 -12.65 11.53
C ALA A 131 21.75 -13.43 12.59
N LEU A 132 20.48 -13.08 12.78
CA LEU A 132 19.57 -13.80 13.67
C LEU A 132 19.30 -15.24 13.19
N ALA A 133 19.06 -15.42 11.89
CA ALA A 133 18.81 -16.73 11.28
C ALA A 133 20.01 -17.68 11.39
N ALA A 134 21.23 -17.13 11.38
CA ALA A 134 22.46 -17.90 11.56
C ALA A 134 22.70 -18.36 13.01
N VAL A 135 22.07 -17.70 13.99
CA VAL A 135 22.35 -17.90 15.42
C VAL A 135 21.19 -18.57 16.15
N LEU A 136 19.94 -18.31 15.76
CA LEU A 136 18.79 -18.89 16.43
C LEU A 136 18.74 -20.42 16.28
N PRO A 137 18.41 -21.19 17.34
CA PRO A 137 18.39 -22.65 17.28
C PRO A 137 17.38 -23.21 16.27
N GLN A 138 16.26 -22.51 16.09
CA GLN A 138 15.24 -22.90 15.13
C GLN A 138 15.42 -22.08 13.84
N PRO A 139 15.63 -22.73 12.67
CA PRO A 139 15.75 -22.01 11.41
C PRO A 139 14.41 -21.37 11.03
N PHE A 140 14.47 -20.20 10.43
CA PHE A 140 13.31 -19.50 9.89
C PHE A 140 13.67 -18.81 8.57
N SER A 141 12.68 -18.66 7.71
CA SER A 141 12.78 -17.90 6.47
C SER A 141 12.12 -16.54 6.63
N PHE A 142 12.65 -15.57 5.89
CA PHE A 142 12.16 -14.20 5.90
C PHE A 142 12.10 -13.61 4.50
N ALA A 143 11.19 -12.67 4.28
CA ALA A 143 11.01 -12.01 2.99
C ALA A 143 10.54 -10.55 3.15
N LEU A 144 10.91 -9.72 2.18
CA LEU A 144 10.50 -8.32 2.10
C LEU A 144 9.23 -8.18 1.27
N ALA A 145 8.19 -7.59 1.85
CA ALA A 145 6.97 -7.22 1.15
C ALA A 145 7.09 -5.80 0.58
N LYS A 146 7.01 -5.69 -0.75
CA LYS A 146 7.02 -4.42 -1.48
C LYS A 146 5.66 -4.16 -2.14
N GLY A 147 5.37 -2.87 -2.35
CA GLY A 147 4.17 -2.43 -3.06
C GLY A 147 4.16 -2.94 -4.49
N ARG A 148 2.98 -3.24 -5.04
CA ARG A 148 2.85 -3.81 -6.39
C ARG A 148 3.52 -2.95 -7.46
N GLY A 149 3.38 -1.62 -7.36
CA GLY A 149 3.99 -0.66 -8.28
C GLY A 149 5.52 -0.64 -8.26
N ARG A 150 6.19 -1.39 -7.37
CA ARG A 150 7.65 -1.59 -7.38
C ARG A 150 8.09 -2.69 -8.34
N TYR A 151 7.16 -3.47 -8.89
CA TYR A 151 7.47 -4.54 -9.83
C TYR A 151 7.05 -4.18 -11.24
N VAL A 152 7.85 -4.59 -12.22
CA VAL A 152 7.48 -4.46 -13.64
C VAL A 152 6.37 -5.43 -14.00
N CYS A 153 5.42 -4.99 -14.81
CA CYS A 153 4.41 -5.83 -15.42
C CYS A 153 4.93 -6.35 -16.75
N ARG A 154 5.23 -7.65 -16.82
CA ARG A 154 5.74 -8.28 -18.05
C ARG A 154 4.89 -7.97 -19.29
N LEU A 155 3.57 -8.07 -19.17
CA LEU A 155 2.65 -7.79 -20.27
C LEU A 155 2.72 -6.33 -20.76
N LYS A 156 2.83 -5.36 -19.85
CA LYS A 156 2.97 -3.94 -20.21
C LYS A 156 4.36 -3.68 -20.81
N LEU A 157 5.41 -4.29 -20.24
CA LEU A 157 6.77 -4.19 -20.74
C LEU A 157 6.86 -4.69 -22.19
N ASP A 158 6.41 -5.91 -22.47
CA ASP A 158 6.41 -6.51 -23.81
C ASP A 158 5.62 -5.68 -24.84
N GLN A 159 4.55 -5.00 -24.41
CA GLN A 159 3.76 -4.12 -25.29
C GLN A 159 4.47 -2.83 -25.66
N LEU A 160 5.31 -2.31 -24.76
CA LEU A 160 6.01 -1.04 -24.92
C LEU A 160 7.45 -1.24 -25.43
N SER A 161 7.99 -2.46 -25.36
CA SER A 161 9.23 -2.87 -26.01
C SER A 161 9.11 -2.67 -27.54
N GLY A 162 10.12 -2.07 -28.16
CA GLY A 162 10.12 -1.75 -29.60
C GLY A 162 9.61 -0.35 -29.98
N GLY A 163 9.06 0.43 -29.03
CA GLY A 163 8.80 1.86 -29.22
C GLY A 163 7.63 2.22 -30.14
N ASP A 164 6.64 1.34 -30.27
CA ASP A 164 5.48 1.57 -31.14
C ASP A 164 4.53 2.62 -30.53
N ALA A 165 4.51 3.83 -31.10
CA ALA A 165 3.78 4.99 -30.55
C ALA A 165 2.25 4.75 -30.44
N ALA A 166 1.67 3.85 -31.24
CA ALA A 166 0.26 3.50 -31.15
C ALA A 166 -0.09 2.76 -29.84
N SER A 167 0.90 2.11 -29.21
CA SER A 167 0.75 1.49 -27.89
C SER A 167 0.89 2.52 -26.76
N ALA A 168 1.57 3.65 -27.01
CA ALA A 168 1.84 4.72 -26.05
C ALA A 168 0.61 5.59 -25.72
N ASP A 169 -0.32 5.79 -26.67
CA ASP A 169 -1.57 6.55 -26.47
C ASP A 169 -2.41 6.02 -25.28
N LEU A 170 -2.23 4.75 -24.91
CA LEU A 170 -2.93 4.08 -23.80
C LEU A 170 -2.32 4.36 -22.42
N PHE A 171 -1.07 4.83 -22.37
CA PHE A 171 -0.29 5.00 -21.14
C PHE A 171 0.13 6.45 -20.90
N GLU A 172 -0.35 7.40 -21.69
CA GLU A 172 -0.13 8.83 -21.43
C GLU A 172 -0.68 9.23 -20.05
N GLY A 173 0.22 9.70 -19.20
CA GLY A 173 -0.08 10.76 -18.24
C GLY A 173 -0.35 12.06 -19.00
N ASP A 174 -1.25 12.88 -18.48
CA ASP A 174 -1.83 14.05 -19.17
C ASP A 174 -0.86 15.25 -19.33
N GLU A 175 0.44 15.04 -19.18
CA GLU A 175 1.42 16.13 -19.03
C GLU A 175 1.97 16.69 -20.35
N SER A 176 1.56 16.23 -21.53
CA SER A 176 1.99 16.89 -22.78
C SER A 176 1.02 16.66 -23.94
N ALA A 177 0.76 17.71 -24.71
CA ALA A 177 0.18 17.57 -26.05
C ALA A 177 1.13 16.73 -26.92
N PRO A 178 0.62 15.96 -27.90
CA PRO A 178 1.46 15.24 -28.86
C PRO A 178 2.32 16.24 -29.63
N SER A 179 3.58 16.38 -29.22
CA SER A 179 4.61 17.15 -29.90
C SER A 179 5.61 16.18 -30.55
N ALA A 180 6.39 16.67 -31.52
CA ALA A 180 7.49 15.89 -32.10
C ALA A 180 8.47 15.38 -31.02
N ASP A 181 8.65 16.15 -29.93
CA ASP A 181 9.48 15.79 -28.79
C ASP A 181 8.90 14.61 -27.99
N ALA A 182 7.57 14.48 -27.90
CA ALA A 182 6.92 13.36 -27.22
C ALA A 182 7.18 12.02 -27.94
N SER A 183 7.15 12.03 -29.28
CA SER A 183 7.46 10.84 -30.10
C SER A 183 8.93 10.44 -29.98
N ALA A 184 9.85 11.41 -29.96
CA ALA A 184 11.28 11.15 -29.76
C ALA A 184 11.57 10.53 -28.39
N ARG A 185 10.97 11.09 -27.32
CA ARG A 185 11.06 10.53 -25.95
C ARG A 185 10.57 9.09 -25.89
N TRP A 186 9.49 8.74 -26.59
CA TRP A 186 8.98 7.36 -26.59
C TRP A 186 9.89 6.36 -27.29
N LYS A 187 10.58 6.76 -28.36
CA LYS A 187 11.60 5.91 -28.99
C LYS A 187 12.74 5.63 -28.02
N GLU A 188 13.20 6.64 -27.29
CA GLU A 188 14.24 6.50 -26.27
C GLU A 188 13.77 5.58 -25.13
N ARG A 189 12.54 5.76 -24.62
CA ARG A 189 11.95 4.86 -23.61
C ARG A 189 11.82 3.42 -24.13
N GLY A 190 11.44 3.25 -25.40
CA GLY A 190 11.30 1.94 -26.04
C GLY A 190 12.61 1.15 -26.07
N VAL A 191 13.76 1.82 -26.22
CA VAL A 191 15.09 1.20 -26.10
C VAL A 191 15.29 0.67 -24.69
N GLN A 192 15.02 1.49 -23.67
CA GLN A 192 15.15 1.08 -22.27
C GLN A 192 14.22 -0.08 -21.92
N TYR A 193 12.97 -0.06 -22.37
CA TYR A 193 12.03 -1.17 -22.15
C TYR A 193 12.46 -2.46 -22.85
N THR A 194 13.10 -2.37 -24.01
CA THR A 194 13.66 -3.53 -24.71
C THR A 194 14.83 -4.12 -23.92
N GLN A 195 15.69 -3.28 -23.35
CA GLN A 195 16.77 -3.72 -22.45
C GLN A 195 16.22 -4.46 -21.22
N TRP A 196 15.25 -3.85 -20.51
CA TRP A 196 14.64 -4.47 -19.32
C TRP A 196 13.92 -5.78 -19.64
N ALA A 197 13.28 -5.89 -20.82
CA ALA A 197 12.65 -7.15 -21.25
C ALA A 197 13.70 -8.26 -21.42
N SER A 198 14.83 -7.92 -22.05
CA SER A 198 15.97 -8.84 -22.23
C SER A 198 16.61 -9.26 -20.89
N GLU A 199 16.82 -8.32 -19.96
CA GLU A 199 17.36 -8.62 -18.62
C GLU A 199 16.41 -9.50 -17.79
N LEU A 200 15.10 -9.28 -17.92
CA LEU A 200 14.08 -10.08 -17.27
C LEU A 200 14.00 -11.50 -17.86
N ASP A 201 14.12 -11.65 -19.19
CA ASP A 201 14.17 -12.95 -19.86
C ASP A 201 15.46 -13.72 -19.56
N GLY A 202 16.58 -12.99 -19.47
CA GLY A 202 17.89 -13.53 -19.11
C GLY A 202 18.03 -13.88 -17.62
N GLY A 203 17.10 -13.43 -16.77
CA GLY A 203 17.14 -13.66 -15.32
C GLY A 203 18.22 -12.86 -14.58
N THR A 204 18.85 -11.88 -15.23
CA THR A 204 19.79 -10.95 -14.58
C THR A 204 19.08 -9.93 -13.69
N TRP A 205 17.79 -9.70 -13.97
CA TRP A 205 16.91 -8.86 -13.18
C TRP A 205 15.60 -9.60 -12.90
N ASP A 206 15.08 -9.48 -11.67
CA ASP A 206 13.83 -10.16 -11.26
C ASP A 206 12.58 -9.28 -11.42
N GLY A 207 12.73 -8.08 -11.98
CA GLY A 207 11.64 -7.13 -12.21
C GLY A 207 11.36 -6.19 -11.04
N ASP A 208 12.17 -6.21 -9.98
CA ASP A 208 12.09 -5.27 -8.85
C ASP A 208 12.81 -3.95 -9.20
N ARG A 209 12.06 -2.84 -9.22
CA ARG A 209 12.59 -1.50 -9.52
C ARG A 209 13.80 -1.14 -8.67
N ASP A 210 13.77 -1.48 -7.39
CA ASP A 210 14.80 -1.03 -6.45
C ASP A 210 16.09 -1.88 -6.56
N ARG A 211 16.12 -2.89 -7.45
CA ARG A 211 17.33 -3.67 -7.79
C ARG A 211 18.07 -3.16 -9.02
N LEU A 212 17.54 -2.15 -9.70
CA LEU A 212 18.24 -1.46 -10.78
C LEU A 212 19.28 -0.51 -10.16
N ASP A 213 20.46 -0.41 -10.79
CA ASP A 213 21.54 0.48 -10.31
C ASP A 213 21.11 1.94 -10.26
N ASP A 214 20.31 2.37 -11.25
CA ASP A 214 19.66 3.67 -11.31
C ASP A 214 18.12 3.49 -11.40
N PRO A 215 17.40 3.51 -10.26
CA PRO A 215 15.96 3.32 -10.25
C PRO A 215 15.24 4.42 -11.04
N PRO A 216 14.50 4.06 -12.11
CA PRO A 216 13.91 5.02 -13.04
C PRO A 216 12.87 5.94 -12.37
N GLU A 217 12.74 7.16 -12.88
CA GLU A 217 11.72 8.12 -12.46
C GLU A 217 10.30 7.70 -12.88
N GLY A 218 9.29 8.37 -12.30
CA GLY A 218 7.87 8.02 -12.45
C GLY A 218 7.38 8.00 -13.90
N GLY A 219 7.85 8.91 -14.74
CA GLY A 219 7.43 8.97 -16.15
C GLY A 219 7.87 7.78 -17.00
N LEU A 220 9.04 7.19 -16.68
CA LEU A 220 9.58 6.01 -17.36
C LEU A 220 9.05 4.72 -16.72
N TRP A 221 8.92 4.67 -15.39
CA TRP A 221 8.48 3.46 -14.70
C TRP A 221 6.97 3.24 -14.71
N GLY A 222 6.17 4.30 -14.54
CA GLY A 222 4.72 4.22 -14.42
C GLY A 222 4.03 3.39 -15.52
N PRO A 223 4.35 3.60 -16.81
CA PRO A 223 3.76 2.85 -17.92
C PRO A 223 3.99 1.34 -17.86
N VAL A 224 5.12 0.88 -17.29
CA VAL A 224 5.46 -0.55 -17.21
C VAL A 224 5.20 -1.15 -15.82
N ALA A 225 4.90 -0.33 -14.81
CA ALA A 225 4.66 -0.78 -13.45
C ALA A 225 3.42 -1.68 -13.34
N ALA A 226 3.51 -2.70 -12.47
CA ALA A 226 2.38 -3.53 -12.11
C ALA A 226 1.38 -2.74 -11.25
N GLU A 227 0.10 -2.81 -11.63
CA GLU A 227 -0.98 -2.10 -10.95
C GLU A 227 -2.14 -3.06 -10.67
N ARG A 228 -2.95 -2.74 -9.67
CA ARG A 228 -4.11 -3.59 -9.31
C ARG A 228 -5.25 -3.46 -10.30
N HIS A 229 -5.57 -2.22 -10.66
CA HIS A 229 -6.70 -1.91 -11.51
C HIS A 229 -6.50 -2.37 -12.95
N SER A 230 -5.26 -2.62 -13.39
CA SER A 230 -4.93 -3.11 -14.74
C SER A 230 -4.54 -4.60 -14.80
N CYS A 231 -4.61 -5.36 -13.71
CA CYS A 231 -4.15 -6.75 -13.63
C CYS A 231 -5.30 -7.77 -13.55
N THR A 232 -5.29 -8.77 -14.43
CA THR A 232 -6.24 -9.90 -14.44
C THR A 232 -5.80 -11.09 -13.56
N ALA A 233 -4.74 -10.92 -12.78
CA ALA A 233 -4.20 -11.92 -11.85
C ALA A 233 -3.96 -13.28 -12.52
N ARG A 234 -4.63 -14.35 -12.05
CA ARG A 234 -4.46 -15.73 -12.54
C ARG A 234 -4.84 -15.91 -14.01
N HIS A 235 -5.61 -14.98 -14.58
CA HIS A 235 -6.01 -14.98 -15.99
C HIS A 235 -5.04 -14.20 -16.89
N CYS A 236 -3.94 -13.68 -16.34
CA CYS A 236 -2.91 -13.02 -17.11
C CYS A 236 -2.08 -14.06 -17.88
N PRO A 237 -1.83 -13.90 -19.20
CA PRO A 237 -0.97 -14.81 -19.96
C PRO A 237 0.44 -14.94 -19.37
N SER A 238 0.96 -13.86 -18.80
CA SER A 238 2.29 -13.80 -18.19
C SER A 238 2.27 -14.08 -16.68
N TYR A 239 1.24 -14.75 -16.14
CA TYR A 239 1.12 -14.98 -14.68
C TYR A 239 2.31 -15.76 -14.09
N ASN A 240 2.75 -16.82 -14.77
CA ASN A 240 3.84 -17.67 -14.27
C ASN A 240 5.21 -16.97 -14.29
N SER A 241 5.42 -16.04 -15.22
CA SER A 241 6.62 -15.19 -15.32
C SER A 241 6.44 -13.81 -14.69
N CYS A 242 5.37 -13.59 -13.91
CA CYS A 242 5.09 -12.28 -13.33
C CYS A 242 5.95 -12.04 -12.09
N SER A 243 6.87 -11.07 -12.17
CA SER A 243 7.76 -10.63 -11.08
C SER A 243 7.04 -10.42 -9.75
N TYR A 244 5.89 -9.72 -9.78
CA TYR A 244 5.09 -9.51 -8.58
C TYR A 244 4.58 -10.82 -7.97
N TYR A 245 4.01 -11.74 -8.76
CA TYR A 245 3.48 -13.00 -8.21
C TYR A 245 4.59 -13.97 -7.78
N GLN A 246 5.75 -13.94 -8.43
CA GLN A 246 6.93 -14.68 -7.96
C GLN A 246 7.42 -14.16 -6.59
N ALA A 247 7.48 -12.84 -6.40
CA ALA A 247 7.78 -12.25 -5.10
C ALA A 247 6.70 -12.61 -4.04
N ARG A 248 5.42 -12.63 -4.43
CA ARG A 248 4.31 -13.07 -3.57
C ARG A 248 4.39 -14.53 -3.17
N ALA A 249 4.84 -15.41 -4.05
CA ALA A 249 5.03 -16.83 -3.74
C ALA A 249 6.12 -17.02 -2.66
N LYS A 250 7.24 -16.28 -2.76
CA LYS A 250 8.28 -16.24 -1.72
C LYS A 250 7.73 -15.73 -0.38
N LEU A 251 6.94 -14.67 -0.40
CA LEU A 251 6.29 -14.13 0.80
C LEU A 251 5.32 -15.11 1.48
N ALA A 252 4.63 -15.95 0.70
CA ALA A 252 3.69 -16.93 1.25
C ALA A 252 4.38 -18.02 2.09
N GLN A 253 5.64 -18.33 1.77
CA GLN A 253 6.45 -19.34 2.47
C GLN A 253 7.25 -18.77 3.66
N ALA A 254 7.37 -17.44 3.74
CA ALA A 254 8.14 -16.77 4.78
C ALA A 254 7.47 -16.85 6.16
N GLN A 255 8.25 -17.15 7.20
CA GLN A 255 7.79 -17.08 8.59
C GLN A 255 7.87 -15.64 9.13
N VAL A 256 8.84 -14.85 8.65
CA VAL A 256 9.01 -13.44 9.01
C VAL A 256 8.86 -12.56 7.77
N ILE A 257 7.95 -11.59 7.82
CA ILE A 257 7.68 -10.68 6.70
C ILE A 257 8.03 -9.27 7.14
N VAL A 258 8.97 -8.65 6.44
CA VAL A 258 9.31 -7.23 6.62
C VAL A 258 8.47 -6.40 5.66
N VAL A 259 7.88 -5.30 6.13
CA VAL A 259 6.98 -4.46 5.34
C VAL A 259 7.09 -3.00 5.75
N ASN A 260 6.71 -2.05 4.87
CA ASN A 260 6.54 -0.66 5.28
C ASN A 260 5.22 -0.49 6.07
N HIS A 261 5.15 0.43 7.03
CA HIS A 261 3.89 0.90 7.62
C HIS A 261 2.83 1.22 6.55
N ASP A 262 3.21 1.93 5.50
CA ASP A 262 2.35 2.34 4.39
C ASP A 262 1.71 1.13 3.68
N LEU A 263 2.53 0.14 3.34
CA LEU A 263 2.07 -1.08 2.68
C LEU A 263 1.24 -1.95 3.63
N LEU A 264 1.58 -2.00 4.92
CA LEU A 264 0.81 -2.74 5.91
C LEU A 264 -0.60 -2.14 6.05
N LEU A 265 -0.70 -0.83 6.24
CA LEU A 265 -1.98 -0.13 6.42
C LEU A 265 -2.85 -0.19 5.16
N SER A 266 -2.28 0.06 3.98
CA SER A 266 -3.00 -0.01 2.69
C SER A 266 -3.47 -1.42 2.31
N THR A 267 -2.96 -2.45 2.99
CA THR A 267 -3.35 -3.86 2.74
C THR A 267 -4.21 -4.47 3.84
N LEU A 268 -4.60 -3.70 4.86
CA LEU A 268 -5.56 -4.15 5.87
C LEU A 268 -6.89 -4.54 5.22
N GLY A 269 -7.42 -5.70 5.58
CA GLY A 269 -8.63 -6.25 4.96
C GLY A 269 -8.44 -6.79 3.53
N LEU A 270 -7.24 -6.68 2.95
CA LEU A 270 -6.89 -7.32 1.68
C LEU A 270 -6.07 -8.59 1.93
N HIS A 271 -6.26 -9.63 1.12
CA HIS A 271 -5.44 -10.85 1.16
C HIS A 271 -4.02 -10.66 0.57
N ALA A 272 -3.47 -9.45 0.67
CA ALA A 272 -2.15 -9.09 0.18
C ALA A 272 -1.05 -9.25 1.24
N LEU A 273 -1.37 -9.45 2.51
CA LEU A 273 -0.43 -9.92 3.53
C LEU A 273 -1.14 -11.00 4.36
N PRO A 274 -0.41 -11.81 5.14
CA PRO A 274 -1.03 -12.59 6.20
C PRO A 274 -1.94 -11.72 7.05
N SER A 275 -3.10 -12.26 7.46
CA SER A 275 -3.99 -11.50 8.34
C SER A 275 -3.24 -11.13 9.63
N PRO A 276 -3.23 -9.84 10.04
CA PRO A 276 -2.60 -9.42 11.29
C PRO A 276 -3.18 -10.14 12.52
N GLN A 277 -4.39 -10.68 12.42
CA GLN A 277 -5.02 -11.46 13.49
C GLN A 277 -4.28 -12.77 13.79
N ASP A 278 -3.66 -13.38 12.77
CA ASP A 278 -2.96 -14.66 12.83
C ASP A 278 -1.44 -14.50 12.97
N CYS A 279 -0.97 -13.28 13.23
CA CYS A 279 0.45 -12.94 13.26
C CYS A 279 0.82 -12.22 14.55
N TYR A 280 2.11 -12.31 14.88
CA TYR A 280 2.76 -11.34 15.74
C TYR A 280 3.16 -10.13 14.91
N VAL A 281 2.86 -8.92 15.37
CA VAL A 281 3.15 -7.69 14.61
C VAL A 281 4.12 -6.79 15.38
N VAL A 282 5.23 -6.41 14.77
CA VAL A 282 6.16 -5.44 15.31
C VAL A 282 6.04 -4.15 14.51
N PHE A 283 5.78 -3.03 15.17
CA PHE A 283 5.86 -1.69 14.59
C PHE A 283 7.14 -1.02 15.08
N ASP A 284 8.14 -0.95 14.20
CA ASP A 284 9.41 -0.27 14.45
C ASP A 284 9.38 1.15 13.91
N GLU A 285 9.89 2.10 14.69
CA GLU A 285 9.68 3.53 14.50
C GLU A 285 8.20 3.93 14.43
N ALA A 286 7.41 3.34 15.32
CA ALA A 286 5.97 3.51 15.38
C ALA A 286 5.47 4.94 15.60
N HIS A 287 6.33 5.91 15.96
CA HIS A 287 5.96 7.33 16.01
C HIS A 287 5.50 7.85 14.64
N HIS A 288 5.89 7.21 13.54
CA HIS A 288 5.38 7.54 12.20
C HIS A 288 3.98 6.98 11.92
N LEU A 289 3.51 5.98 12.68
CA LEU A 289 2.29 5.24 12.38
C LEU A 289 1.04 6.13 12.29
N PRO A 290 0.78 7.11 13.19
CA PRO A 290 -0.37 8.00 13.08
C PRO A 290 -0.34 8.84 11.80
N GLY A 291 0.82 9.40 11.44
CA GLY A 291 0.99 10.21 10.23
C GLY A 291 0.82 9.39 8.94
N VAL A 292 1.37 8.17 8.90
CA VAL A 292 1.18 7.25 7.76
C VAL A 292 -0.28 6.84 7.63
N ALA A 293 -0.97 6.56 8.74
CA ALA A 293 -2.39 6.27 8.72
C ALA A 293 -3.18 7.45 8.15
N GLN A 294 -2.92 8.66 8.62
CA GLN A 294 -3.57 9.87 8.13
C GLN A 294 -3.43 10.04 6.61
N GLY A 295 -2.21 9.85 6.08
CA GLY A 295 -1.95 9.90 4.64
C GLY A 295 -2.73 8.83 3.87
N GLN A 296 -2.74 7.58 4.37
CA GLN A 296 -3.45 6.46 3.72
C GLN A 296 -4.97 6.62 3.69
N PHE A 297 -5.55 7.31 4.68
CA PHE A 297 -6.97 7.60 4.72
C PHE A 297 -7.33 8.98 4.16
N THR A 298 -6.38 9.68 3.53
CA THR A 298 -6.63 10.91 2.79
C THR A 298 -7.08 10.57 1.37
N ALA A 299 -8.28 11.00 0.98
CA ALA A 299 -8.71 10.97 -0.41
C ALA A 299 -8.35 12.32 -1.07
N SER A 300 -7.92 12.27 -2.32
CA SER A 300 -7.68 13.47 -3.12
C SER A 300 -8.20 13.34 -4.54
N MET A 301 -8.57 14.46 -5.16
CA MET A 301 -8.94 14.53 -6.58
C MET A 301 -8.31 15.76 -7.24
N ASP A 302 -7.85 15.60 -8.48
CA ASP A 302 -7.41 16.71 -9.33
C ASP A 302 -8.64 17.40 -9.94
N LEU A 303 -8.70 18.73 -9.86
CA LEU A 303 -9.81 19.53 -10.39
C LEU A 303 -9.49 20.19 -11.75
N MET A 304 -8.22 20.32 -12.13
CA MET A 304 -7.80 21.01 -13.35
C MET A 304 -7.72 20.06 -14.54
N ASN A 305 -7.41 18.80 -14.29
CA ASN A 305 -7.12 17.79 -15.30
C ASN A 305 -8.35 16.94 -15.64
N GLY A 306 -9.12 17.40 -16.63
CA GLY A 306 -10.33 16.71 -17.11
C GLY A 306 -10.18 15.94 -18.42
N ARG A 307 -9.01 15.95 -19.08
CA ARG A 307 -8.84 15.38 -20.44
C ARG A 307 -9.04 13.88 -20.52
N TRP A 308 -8.77 13.17 -19.43
CA TRP A 308 -9.01 11.73 -19.34
C TRP A 308 -10.50 11.36 -19.45
N LEU A 309 -11.41 12.26 -19.07
CA LEU A 309 -12.85 12.09 -19.23
C LEU A 309 -13.28 12.13 -20.70
N ASP A 310 -12.50 12.80 -21.57
CA ASP A 310 -12.77 12.81 -23.02
C ASP A 310 -12.40 11.46 -23.67
N ARG A 311 -11.41 10.75 -23.11
CA ARG A 311 -10.94 9.44 -23.60
C ARG A 311 -11.79 8.28 -23.05
N LEU A 312 -12.42 8.48 -21.89
CA LEU A 312 -13.16 7.42 -21.18
C LEU A 312 -14.28 6.77 -22.02
N PRO A 313 -15.17 7.52 -22.71
CA PRO A 313 -16.26 6.92 -23.47
C PRO A 313 -15.76 5.95 -24.55
N ARG A 314 -14.73 6.35 -25.30
CA ARG A 314 -14.12 5.51 -26.34
C ARG A 314 -13.51 4.23 -25.76
N ALA A 315 -12.80 4.33 -24.64
CA ALA A 315 -12.22 3.16 -23.98
C ALA A 315 -13.31 2.17 -23.54
N VAL A 316 -14.43 2.68 -23.02
CA VAL A 316 -15.58 1.86 -22.62
C VAL A 316 -16.27 1.24 -23.83
N GLU A 317 -16.50 2.00 -24.91
CA GLU A 317 -17.11 1.50 -26.15
C GLU A 317 -16.29 0.38 -26.80
N GLU A 318 -14.96 0.53 -26.87
CA GLU A 318 -14.07 -0.50 -27.42
C GLU A 318 -14.13 -1.80 -26.60
N VAL A 319 -14.15 -1.70 -25.26
CA VAL A 319 -14.24 -2.86 -24.37
C VAL A 319 -15.62 -3.50 -24.44
N ALA A 320 -16.68 -2.69 -24.39
CA ALA A 320 -18.06 -3.16 -24.44
C ALA A 320 -18.37 -3.82 -25.79
N GLY A 321 -17.92 -3.21 -26.90
CA GLY A 321 -18.04 -3.78 -28.23
C GLY A 321 -17.29 -5.11 -28.39
N ALA A 322 -16.10 -5.24 -27.79
CA ALA A 322 -15.34 -6.48 -27.79
C ALA A 322 -16.01 -7.61 -26.98
N LEU A 323 -16.87 -7.27 -26.01
CA LEU A 323 -17.65 -8.20 -25.19
C LEU A 323 -19.07 -8.43 -25.73
N GLU A 324 -19.45 -7.77 -26.83
CA GLU A 324 -20.83 -7.71 -27.32
C GLU A 324 -21.82 -7.22 -26.24
N HIS A 325 -21.33 -6.43 -25.27
CA HIS A 325 -22.09 -5.86 -24.19
C HIS A 325 -22.55 -4.45 -24.55
N ARG A 326 -23.79 -4.10 -24.21
CA ARG A 326 -24.29 -2.72 -24.28
C ARG A 326 -24.47 -2.20 -22.86
N PRO A 327 -23.66 -1.22 -22.43
CA PRO A 327 -23.87 -0.56 -21.15
C PRO A 327 -25.28 0.02 -21.10
N THR A 328 -25.95 -0.12 -19.96
CA THR A 328 -27.30 0.43 -19.75
C THR A 328 -27.29 1.95 -19.61
N ALA A 329 -26.14 2.53 -19.26
CA ALA A 329 -25.96 3.95 -19.05
C ALA A 329 -25.31 4.62 -20.27
N ASP A 330 -25.68 5.88 -20.53
CA ASP A 330 -24.99 6.73 -21.51
C ASP A 330 -23.66 7.21 -20.92
N VAL A 331 -22.59 6.47 -21.21
CA VAL A 331 -21.24 6.73 -20.72
C VAL A 331 -20.72 8.08 -21.20
N ALA A 332 -21.06 8.49 -22.42
CA ALA A 332 -20.62 9.77 -22.96
C ALA A 332 -21.31 10.94 -22.24
N ALA A 333 -22.60 10.82 -21.95
CA ALA A 333 -23.31 11.80 -21.12
C ALA A 333 -22.73 11.87 -19.71
N LEU A 334 -22.56 10.73 -19.03
CA LEU A 334 -21.99 10.68 -17.68
C LEU A 334 -20.58 11.31 -17.60
N ALA A 335 -19.72 11.03 -18.58
CA ALA A 335 -18.37 11.61 -18.63
C ALA A 335 -18.40 13.13 -18.85
N ARG A 336 -19.30 13.64 -19.69
CA ARG A 336 -19.49 15.09 -19.89
C ARG A 336 -20.00 15.79 -18.63
N GLU A 337 -21.00 15.20 -17.96
CA GLU A 337 -21.56 15.74 -16.72
C GLU A 337 -20.53 15.73 -15.59
N LEU A 338 -19.76 14.65 -15.46
CA LEU A 338 -18.64 14.58 -14.50
C LEU A 338 -17.61 15.68 -14.78
N LYS A 339 -17.22 15.87 -16.04
CA LYS A 339 -16.26 16.91 -16.45
C LYS A 339 -16.80 18.32 -16.19
N SER A 340 -18.08 18.55 -16.43
CA SER A 340 -18.73 19.82 -16.14
C SER A 340 -18.72 20.12 -14.65
N ALA A 341 -19.10 19.15 -13.80
CA ALA A 341 -19.06 19.29 -12.35
C ALA A 341 -17.63 19.54 -11.82
N GLN A 342 -16.63 18.81 -12.36
CA GLN A 342 -15.21 19.00 -12.02
C GLN A 342 -14.74 20.41 -12.39
N THR A 343 -15.08 20.89 -13.59
CA THR A 343 -14.70 22.23 -14.07
C THR A 343 -15.35 23.33 -13.24
N GLU A 344 -16.62 23.18 -12.88
CA GLU A 344 -17.31 24.13 -12.01
C GLU A 344 -16.71 24.16 -10.61
N LEU A 345 -16.36 22.99 -10.05
CA LEU A 345 -15.68 22.92 -8.76
C LEU A 345 -14.29 23.56 -8.81
N ALA A 346 -13.56 23.38 -9.91
CA ALA A 346 -12.28 24.04 -10.14
C ALA A 346 -12.42 25.57 -10.19
N ARG A 347 -13.45 26.06 -10.90
CA ARG A 347 -13.77 27.50 -10.98
C ARG A 347 -14.08 28.08 -9.60
N LEU A 348 -14.92 27.40 -8.82
CA LEU A 348 -15.26 27.79 -7.46
C LEU A 348 -14.04 27.79 -6.54
N GLY A 349 -13.19 26.76 -6.64
CA GLY A 349 -11.94 26.65 -5.89
C GLY A 349 -10.95 27.76 -6.20
N MET A 350 -10.73 28.04 -7.48
CA MET A 350 -9.85 29.15 -7.91
C MET A 350 -10.38 30.51 -7.48
N GLN A 351 -11.69 30.74 -7.54
CA GLN A 351 -12.30 31.97 -7.04
C GLN A 351 -12.03 32.17 -5.53
N ARG A 352 -12.14 31.09 -4.74
CA ARG A 352 -11.90 31.11 -3.31
C ARG A 352 -10.42 31.35 -2.98
N ILE A 353 -9.51 30.66 -3.65
CA ILE A 353 -8.05 30.86 -3.49
C ILE A 353 -7.64 32.28 -3.93
N GLY A 354 -8.22 32.80 -5.01
CA GLY A 354 -7.97 34.17 -5.46
C GLY A 354 -8.42 35.21 -4.44
N ALA A 355 -9.56 34.99 -3.79
CA ALA A 355 -10.05 35.84 -2.70
C ALA A 355 -9.13 35.81 -1.47
N LEU A 356 -8.56 34.65 -1.13
CA LEU A 356 -7.64 34.48 0.01
C LEU A 356 -6.26 35.08 -0.24
N THR A 357 -5.75 34.97 -1.47
CA THR A 357 -4.39 35.44 -1.83
C THR A 357 -4.36 36.89 -2.33
N GLY A 358 -5.51 37.50 -2.59
CA GLY A 358 -5.61 38.82 -3.22
C GLY A 358 -5.08 38.87 -4.65
N ARG A 359 -4.82 37.71 -5.28
CA ARG A 359 -4.29 37.56 -6.64
C ARG A 359 -5.25 36.71 -7.47
N PRO A 360 -5.93 37.28 -8.48
CA PRO A 360 -7.05 36.60 -9.15
C PRO A 360 -6.72 35.38 -10.02
N ALA A 361 -5.46 34.97 -10.26
CA ALA A 361 -5.21 34.01 -11.33
C ALA A 361 -3.91 33.19 -11.30
N VAL A 362 -2.92 33.50 -10.45
CA VAL A 362 -1.62 32.82 -10.51
C VAL A 362 -1.19 32.45 -9.09
N PRO A 363 -1.19 31.15 -8.74
CA PRO A 363 -0.53 30.67 -7.53
C PRO A 363 0.92 31.17 -7.53
N SER A 364 1.45 31.59 -6.38
CA SER A 364 2.90 31.83 -6.28
C SER A 364 3.67 30.53 -6.55
N GLU A 365 4.99 30.61 -6.74
CA GLU A 365 5.86 29.41 -6.65
C GLU A 365 5.65 28.63 -5.34
N ARG A 366 5.13 29.29 -4.29
CA ARG A 366 4.70 28.64 -3.06
C ARG A 366 3.26 28.12 -3.19
N GLU A 367 3.08 26.85 -2.84
CA GLU A 367 1.79 26.19 -2.70
C GLU A 367 0.88 26.95 -1.72
N THR A 368 -0.39 27.11 -2.10
CA THR A 368 -1.43 27.72 -1.28
C THR A 368 -2.38 26.63 -0.79
N VAL A 369 -2.53 26.52 0.52
CA VAL A 369 -3.42 25.55 1.17
C VAL A 369 -4.57 26.28 1.86
N ASP A 370 -5.80 26.06 1.40
CA ASP A 370 -7.03 26.62 1.96
C ASP A 370 -7.82 25.53 2.69
N ARG A 371 -7.82 25.58 4.02
CA ARG A 371 -8.53 24.61 4.89
C ARG A 371 -9.92 25.11 5.21
N PHE A 372 -10.92 24.24 5.09
CA PHE A 372 -12.30 24.59 5.38
C PHE A 372 -12.58 24.55 6.88
N GLU A 373 -13.10 25.66 7.41
CA GLU A 373 -13.42 25.78 8.83
C GLU A 373 -14.44 24.72 9.26
N GLY A 374 -14.14 23.99 10.33
CA GLY A 374 -14.98 22.91 10.84
C GLY A 374 -15.22 21.75 9.86
N GLY A 375 -14.46 21.65 8.76
CA GLY A 375 -14.70 20.63 7.73
C GLY A 375 -15.97 20.87 6.91
N GLN A 376 -16.52 22.08 6.92
CA GLN A 376 -17.76 22.41 6.24
C GLN A 376 -17.49 22.88 4.82
N LEU A 377 -18.22 22.32 3.84
CA LEU A 377 -18.12 22.81 2.47
C LEU A 377 -18.63 24.24 2.37
N PRO A 378 -17.98 25.11 1.56
CA PRO A 378 -18.50 26.44 1.28
C PRO A 378 -19.93 26.39 0.72
N GLY A 379 -20.72 27.43 1.02
CA GLY A 379 -22.10 27.54 0.54
C GLY A 379 -22.20 27.43 -0.98
N GLY A 380 -23.17 26.63 -1.46
CA GLY A 380 -23.41 26.41 -2.89
C GLY A 380 -22.54 25.33 -3.54
N TRP A 381 -21.55 24.76 -2.84
CA TRP A 381 -20.68 23.72 -3.42
C TRP A 381 -21.29 22.32 -3.36
N ARG A 382 -22.18 22.07 -2.37
CA ARG A 382 -22.76 20.75 -2.11
C ARG A 382 -23.42 20.15 -3.37
N GLU A 383 -24.24 20.92 -4.08
CA GLU A 383 -24.92 20.46 -5.31
C GLU A 383 -23.93 20.00 -6.39
N THR A 384 -22.84 20.75 -6.59
CA THR A 384 -21.79 20.40 -7.55
C THR A 384 -21.06 19.12 -7.14
N VAL A 385 -20.77 18.96 -5.85
CA VAL A 385 -20.12 17.75 -5.32
C VAL A 385 -21.05 16.53 -5.40
N GLU A 386 -22.35 16.70 -5.17
CA GLU A 386 -23.37 15.65 -5.34
C GLU A 386 -23.44 15.16 -6.79
N LYS A 387 -23.43 16.09 -7.76
CA LYS A 387 -23.37 15.76 -9.19
C LYS A 387 -22.08 15.02 -9.55
N LEU A 388 -20.94 15.49 -9.05
CA LEU A 388 -19.63 14.84 -9.27
C LEU A 388 -19.64 13.41 -8.71
N HIS A 389 -20.10 13.24 -7.46
CA HIS A 389 -20.23 11.93 -6.82
C HIS A 389 -21.13 10.99 -7.61
N ALA A 390 -22.35 11.43 -7.95
CA ALA A 390 -23.34 10.59 -8.64
C ALA A 390 -22.82 10.09 -10.01
N ASN A 391 -22.22 10.97 -10.80
CA ASN A 391 -21.68 10.61 -12.11
C ASN A 391 -20.44 9.69 -11.98
N ALA A 392 -19.55 9.97 -11.02
CA ALA A 392 -18.39 9.12 -10.77
C ALA A 392 -18.80 7.71 -10.32
N SER A 393 -19.76 7.60 -9.39
CA SER A 393 -20.32 6.33 -8.95
C SER A 393 -21.00 5.55 -10.07
N ALA A 394 -21.75 6.22 -10.95
CA ALA A 394 -22.40 5.57 -12.09
C ALA A 394 -21.37 5.00 -13.08
N LEU A 395 -20.31 5.76 -13.38
CA LEU A 395 -19.22 5.30 -14.25
C LEU A 395 -18.43 4.13 -13.62
N LEU A 396 -18.17 4.16 -12.30
CA LEU A 396 -17.51 3.06 -11.59
C LEU A 396 -18.32 1.77 -11.70
N LYS A 397 -19.64 1.85 -11.56
CA LYS A 397 -20.53 0.69 -11.73
C LYS A 397 -20.46 0.08 -13.14
N VAL A 398 -20.31 0.92 -14.18
CA VAL A 398 -20.07 0.44 -15.55
C VAL A 398 -18.72 -0.27 -15.63
N PHE A 399 -17.67 0.31 -15.06
CA PHE A 399 -16.33 -0.29 -15.03
C PHE A 399 -16.32 -1.64 -14.31
N GLU A 400 -16.97 -1.74 -13.15
CA GLU A 400 -17.11 -2.99 -12.39
C GLU A 400 -17.82 -4.09 -13.18
N THR A 401 -18.88 -3.72 -13.90
CA THR A 401 -19.64 -4.66 -14.74
C THR A 401 -18.76 -5.22 -15.87
N LEU A 402 -18.08 -4.35 -16.61
CA LEU A 402 -17.18 -4.74 -17.70
C LEU A 402 -15.97 -5.52 -17.18
N ALA A 403 -15.38 -5.09 -16.07
CA ALA A 403 -14.27 -5.76 -15.39
C ALA A 403 -14.64 -7.19 -14.97
N THR A 404 -15.85 -7.38 -14.45
CA THR A 404 -16.36 -8.70 -14.05
C THR A 404 -16.56 -9.61 -15.25
N GLN A 405 -17.16 -9.10 -16.33
CA GLN A 405 -17.34 -9.86 -17.56
C GLN A 405 -16.01 -10.23 -18.23
N LEU A 406 -15.05 -9.31 -18.31
CA LEU A 406 -13.71 -9.59 -18.83
C LEU A 406 -13.00 -10.70 -18.06
N LYS A 407 -13.10 -10.69 -16.73
CA LYS A 407 -12.53 -11.74 -15.88
C LYS A 407 -13.23 -13.08 -16.10
N ALA A 408 -14.56 -13.08 -16.24
CA ALA A 408 -15.32 -14.28 -16.55
C ALA A 408 -14.92 -14.86 -17.91
N ASN A 409 -14.88 -14.04 -18.97
CA ASN A 409 -14.46 -14.47 -20.30
C ASN A 409 -13.02 -14.99 -20.34
N ALA A 410 -12.09 -14.34 -19.63
CA ALA A 410 -10.70 -14.80 -19.54
C ALA A 410 -10.56 -16.13 -18.78
N ARG A 411 -11.49 -16.43 -17.86
CA ARG A 411 -11.56 -17.71 -17.15
C ARG A 411 -12.15 -18.80 -18.02
N ASP A 412 -13.28 -18.51 -18.67
CA ASP A 412 -14.09 -19.50 -19.37
C ASP A 412 -13.53 -19.81 -20.77
N ASN A 413 -12.79 -18.87 -21.38
CA ASN A 413 -12.12 -19.03 -22.69
C ASN A 413 -10.61 -18.70 -22.58
N PRO A 414 -9.74 -19.68 -22.27
CA PRO A 414 -8.29 -19.43 -22.12
C PRO A 414 -7.62 -18.87 -23.38
N GLY A 415 -8.13 -19.17 -24.58
CA GLY A 415 -7.62 -18.62 -25.85
C GLY A 415 -7.80 -17.10 -25.96
N ASP A 416 -8.80 -16.53 -25.30
CA ASP A 416 -9.09 -15.09 -25.31
C ASP A 416 -8.47 -14.35 -24.11
N ALA A 417 -7.79 -15.06 -23.20
CA ALA A 417 -7.24 -14.47 -21.97
C ALA A 417 -6.29 -13.30 -22.24
N ALA A 418 -5.47 -13.38 -23.29
CA ALA A 418 -4.57 -12.29 -23.69
C ALA A 418 -5.31 -11.05 -24.17
N ARG A 419 -6.35 -11.24 -24.99
CA ARG A 419 -7.22 -10.15 -25.45
C ARG A 419 -7.97 -9.52 -24.28
N CYS A 420 -8.54 -10.33 -23.40
CA CYS A 420 -9.25 -9.86 -22.21
C CYS A 420 -8.33 -9.07 -21.26
N ALA A 421 -7.09 -9.53 -21.04
CA ALA A 421 -6.11 -8.82 -20.24
C ALA A 421 -5.76 -7.44 -20.83
N LYS A 422 -5.60 -7.35 -22.15
CA LYS A 422 -5.35 -6.08 -22.85
C LYS A 422 -6.53 -5.11 -22.74
N LEU A 423 -7.76 -5.60 -22.84
CA LEU A 423 -8.96 -4.78 -22.68
C LEU A 423 -9.14 -4.33 -21.22
N TYR A 424 -8.88 -5.21 -20.26
CA TYR A 424 -8.94 -4.91 -18.83
C TYR A 424 -7.94 -3.82 -18.44
N SER A 425 -6.71 -3.86 -18.99
CA SER A 425 -5.72 -2.82 -18.70
C SER A 425 -6.14 -1.43 -19.19
N ARG A 426 -6.92 -1.32 -20.28
CA ARG A 426 -7.45 -0.03 -20.77
C ARG A 426 -8.37 0.63 -19.74
N LEU A 427 -9.30 -0.14 -19.16
CA LEU A 427 -10.14 0.37 -18.07
C LEU A 427 -9.32 0.65 -16.81
N GLY A 428 -8.33 -0.20 -16.53
CA GLY A 428 -7.50 -0.14 -15.34
C GLY A 428 -6.67 1.13 -15.19
N VAL A 429 -6.31 1.80 -16.29
CA VAL A 429 -5.58 3.09 -16.27
C VAL A 429 -6.50 4.25 -15.85
N LEU A 430 -7.79 4.18 -16.17
CA LEU A 430 -8.77 5.23 -15.89
C LEU A 430 -9.45 5.04 -14.52
N ALA A 431 -9.59 3.79 -14.07
CA ALA A 431 -10.33 3.45 -12.85
C ALA A 431 -9.81 4.16 -11.58
N PRO A 432 -8.49 4.28 -11.32
CA PRO A 432 -8.00 4.97 -10.13
C PRO A 432 -8.42 6.44 -10.05
N ARG A 433 -8.37 7.17 -11.18
CA ARG A 433 -8.76 8.60 -11.21
C ARG A 433 -10.23 8.79 -10.90
N LEU A 434 -11.06 7.89 -11.43
CA LEU A 434 -12.50 7.87 -11.18
C LEU A 434 -12.83 7.51 -9.72
N GLN A 435 -12.09 6.55 -9.15
CA GLN A 435 -12.20 6.16 -7.74
C GLN A 435 -11.79 7.32 -6.82
N SER A 436 -10.64 7.96 -7.08
CA SER A 436 -10.17 9.15 -6.36
C SER A 436 -11.20 10.29 -6.36
N ALA A 437 -11.85 10.55 -7.50
CA ALA A 437 -12.94 11.52 -7.60
C ALA A 437 -14.16 11.13 -6.74
N GLN A 438 -14.59 9.87 -6.80
CA GLN A 438 -15.75 9.39 -6.03
C GLN A 438 -15.48 9.36 -4.51
N GLU A 439 -14.31 8.88 -4.08
CA GLU A 439 -13.93 8.79 -2.67
C GLU A 439 -13.80 10.18 -2.04
N THR A 440 -13.14 11.11 -2.73
CA THR A 440 -13.00 12.49 -2.24
C THR A 440 -14.35 13.18 -2.16
N ALA A 441 -15.23 12.97 -3.15
CA ALA A 441 -16.58 13.51 -3.13
C ALA A 441 -17.42 12.92 -1.98
N THR A 442 -17.27 11.62 -1.72
CA THR A 442 -17.93 10.94 -0.59
C THR A 442 -17.56 11.59 0.74
N LEU A 443 -16.25 11.78 0.99
CA LEU A 443 -15.78 12.45 2.21
C LEU A 443 -16.20 13.92 2.27
N TRP A 444 -16.28 14.61 1.13
CA TRP A 444 -16.73 16.01 1.07
C TRP A 444 -18.21 16.16 1.44
N LEU A 445 -19.06 15.21 1.03
CA LEU A 445 -20.49 15.19 1.34
C LEU A 445 -20.79 14.68 2.75
N GLN A 446 -19.84 14.01 3.40
CA GLN A 446 -20.03 13.55 4.77
C GLN A 446 -20.05 14.73 5.75
N ASP A 447 -21.16 14.83 6.48
CA ASP A 447 -21.34 15.75 7.59
C ASP A 447 -20.85 15.11 8.90
N SER A 448 -20.27 15.93 9.77
CA SER A 448 -19.84 15.48 11.10
C SER A 448 -21.06 15.25 11.97
N GLY A 449 -21.27 14.02 12.44
CA GLY A 449 -22.34 13.71 13.40
C GLY A 449 -22.06 14.35 14.77
N ASP A 450 -23.11 14.52 15.58
CA ASP A 450 -22.99 15.07 16.94
C ASP A 450 -21.95 14.28 17.76
N GLY A 451 -20.93 14.98 18.25
CA GLY A 451 -19.88 14.41 19.10
C GLY A 451 -18.74 13.70 18.37
N GLN A 452 -18.72 13.64 17.02
CA GLN A 452 -17.57 13.16 16.26
C GLN A 452 -16.67 14.33 15.80
N PRO A 453 -15.34 14.15 15.79
CA PRO A 453 -14.44 15.16 15.23
C PRO A 453 -14.75 15.36 13.74
N PRO A 454 -14.73 16.60 13.23
CA PRO A 454 -15.03 16.84 11.83
C PRO A 454 -13.99 16.23 10.90
N LEU A 455 -14.37 15.97 9.65
CA LEU A 455 -13.40 15.62 8.62
C LEU A 455 -12.63 16.88 8.19
N ALA A 456 -11.31 16.80 8.11
CA ALA A 456 -10.52 17.85 7.49
C ALA A 456 -10.78 17.84 5.99
N LYS A 457 -11.14 19.00 5.43
CA LYS A 457 -11.34 19.21 3.99
C LYS A 457 -10.55 20.44 3.59
N TRP A 458 -9.79 20.37 2.50
CA TRP A 458 -9.00 21.50 2.04
C TRP A 458 -8.78 21.47 0.53
N LEU A 459 -8.42 22.65 0.00
CA LEU A 459 -7.89 22.82 -1.34
C LEU A 459 -6.40 23.11 -1.27
N GLU A 460 -5.68 22.60 -2.26
CA GLU A 460 -4.27 22.89 -2.46
C GLU A 460 -4.06 23.34 -3.90
N ALA A 461 -3.44 24.50 -4.06
CA ALA A 461 -3.15 25.08 -5.37
C ALA A 461 -1.68 25.44 -5.52
N GLY A 462 -1.13 25.13 -6.69
CA GLY A 462 0.28 25.33 -6.98
C GLY A 462 0.55 25.51 -8.46
N LEU A 463 1.84 25.49 -8.80
CA LEU A 463 2.34 25.49 -10.16
C LEU A 463 3.18 24.24 -10.37
N SER A 464 2.76 23.38 -11.30
CA SER A 464 3.56 22.23 -11.75
C SER A 464 3.91 22.42 -13.21
N HIS A 465 5.21 22.41 -13.55
CA HIS A 465 5.70 22.61 -14.92
C HIS A 465 5.11 23.84 -15.64
N GLY A 466 4.83 24.92 -14.89
CA GLY A 466 4.23 26.15 -15.41
C GLY A 466 2.71 26.12 -15.60
N LEU A 467 2.04 25.01 -15.26
CA LEU A 467 0.59 24.87 -15.26
C LEU A 467 0.03 25.02 -13.86
N VAL A 468 -1.13 25.67 -13.75
CA VAL A 468 -1.87 25.80 -12.49
C VAL A 468 -2.43 24.44 -12.10
N THR A 469 -2.13 24.00 -10.89
CA THR A 469 -2.71 22.80 -10.28
C THR A 469 -3.70 23.21 -9.20
N LEU A 470 -4.78 22.43 -9.07
CA LEU A 470 -5.75 22.55 -7.99
C LEU A 470 -6.21 21.15 -7.61
N THR A 471 -5.95 20.76 -6.37
CA THR A 471 -6.33 19.47 -5.82
C THR A 471 -7.25 19.66 -4.61
N ALA A 472 -8.30 18.85 -4.57
CA ALA A 472 -9.23 18.76 -3.46
C ALA A 472 -8.84 17.56 -2.60
N HIS A 473 -8.84 17.74 -1.28
CA HIS A 473 -8.46 16.72 -0.33
C HIS A 473 -9.48 16.58 0.80
N ALA A 474 -9.59 15.36 1.34
CA ALA A 474 -10.29 15.13 2.59
C ALA A 474 -9.66 13.99 3.40
N CYS A 475 -9.60 14.17 4.72
CA CYS A 475 -9.01 13.22 5.64
C CYS A 475 -9.73 13.26 7.00
N PRO A 476 -9.97 12.12 7.66
CA PRO A 476 -10.46 12.13 9.04
C PRO A 476 -9.43 12.71 10.02
N LEU A 477 -9.86 13.61 10.91
CA LEU A 477 -8.96 14.35 11.82
C LEU A 477 -8.28 13.51 12.90
N GLN A 478 -8.81 12.34 13.24
CA GLN A 478 -8.25 11.48 14.30
C GLN A 478 -7.74 10.17 13.72
N PRO A 479 -6.42 10.07 13.43
CA PRO A 479 -5.80 8.82 12.99
C PRO A 479 -6.04 7.67 13.98
N GLY A 480 -6.15 7.98 15.27
CA GLY A 480 -6.36 7.00 16.32
C GLY A 480 -7.66 6.21 16.18
N SER A 481 -8.77 6.84 15.77
CA SER A 481 -10.03 6.10 15.58
C SER A 481 -9.96 5.18 14.36
N LEU A 482 -9.28 5.61 13.29
CA LEU A 482 -9.03 4.80 12.10
C LEU A 482 -8.14 3.59 12.43
N LEU A 483 -7.03 3.82 13.13
CA LEU A 483 -6.13 2.76 13.57
C LEU A 483 -6.84 1.80 14.53
N ARG A 484 -7.67 2.30 15.45
CA ARG A 484 -8.50 1.45 16.33
C ARG A 484 -9.41 0.53 15.53
N ASN A 485 -10.18 1.10 14.60
CA ASN A 485 -11.22 0.38 13.87
C ASN A 485 -10.66 -0.58 12.81
N HIS A 486 -9.56 -0.21 12.14
CA HIS A 486 -9.02 -0.98 11.02
C HIS A 486 -7.81 -1.82 11.39
N LEU A 487 -6.87 -1.31 12.20
CA LEU A 487 -5.64 -2.02 12.56
C LEU A 487 -5.80 -2.80 13.86
N TRP A 488 -6.08 -2.11 14.97
CA TRP A 488 -6.10 -2.73 16.28
C TRP A 488 -7.28 -3.67 16.46
N SER A 489 -8.37 -3.51 15.71
CA SER A 489 -9.47 -4.48 15.70
C SER A 489 -9.02 -5.89 15.27
N GLN A 490 -8.01 -5.99 14.40
CA GLN A 490 -7.48 -7.25 13.86
C GLN A 490 -6.29 -7.77 14.68
N VAL A 491 -5.39 -6.89 15.13
CA VAL A 491 -4.16 -7.28 15.83
C VAL A 491 -4.44 -7.86 17.23
N ARG A 492 -3.76 -8.96 17.57
CA ARG A 492 -3.86 -9.61 18.89
C ARG A 492 -2.57 -9.57 19.69
N ALA A 493 -1.43 -9.75 19.03
CA ALA A 493 -0.10 -9.72 19.63
C ALA A 493 0.77 -8.69 18.91
N ALA A 494 1.18 -7.63 19.61
CA ALA A 494 2.02 -6.60 19.00
C ALA A 494 3.12 -6.04 19.90
N VAL A 495 4.20 -5.60 19.26
CA VAL A 495 5.24 -4.77 19.85
C VAL A 495 5.23 -3.43 19.11
N VAL A 496 5.15 -2.34 19.85
CA VAL A 496 5.17 -0.97 19.33
C VAL A 496 6.39 -0.29 19.91
N THR A 497 7.38 0.03 19.07
CA THR A 497 8.67 0.53 19.53
C THR A 497 9.17 1.70 18.72
N SER A 498 9.74 2.69 19.39
CA SER A 498 10.46 3.81 18.77
C SER A 498 11.38 4.50 19.79
N ALA A 499 12.27 5.37 19.30
CA ALA A 499 13.08 6.23 20.14
C ALA A 499 12.30 7.37 20.81
N SER A 500 11.16 7.77 20.24
CA SER A 500 10.39 8.96 20.66
C SER A 500 8.90 8.66 20.69
N LEU A 501 8.43 7.92 21.70
CA LEU A 501 7.00 7.66 21.93
C LEU A 501 6.44 8.50 23.08
N VAL A 502 7.29 8.91 24.02
CA VAL A 502 6.92 9.62 25.24
C VAL A 502 6.92 11.12 24.99
N THR A 503 5.82 11.78 25.35
CA THR A 503 5.70 13.24 25.38
C THR A 503 5.45 13.66 26.83
N CYS A 504 6.19 14.64 27.35
CA CYS A 504 6.05 15.10 28.74
C CYS A 504 6.16 13.99 29.80
N GLY A 505 6.90 12.90 29.53
CA GLY A 505 7.13 11.82 30.49
C GLY A 505 6.10 10.69 30.51
N ASN A 506 5.03 10.75 29.69
CA ASN A 506 4.06 9.67 29.53
C ASN A 506 3.84 9.24 28.07
N PHE A 507 3.16 8.10 27.88
CA PHE A 507 2.79 7.59 26.56
C PHE A 507 1.42 8.11 26.08
N ASP A 508 0.70 8.88 26.89
CA ASP A 508 -0.73 9.18 26.71
C ASP A 508 -1.02 9.80 25.34
N HIS A 509 -0.19 10.74 24.92
CA HIS A 509 -0.31 11.40 23.61
C HIS A 509 -0.20 10.39 22.46
N PHE A 510 0.85 9.57 22.46
CA PHE A 510 1.04 8.54 21.45
C PHE A 510 -0.06 7.46 21.49
N LEU A 511 -0.49 7.04 22.67
CA LEU A 511 -1.57 6.04 22.82
C LEU A 511 -2.90 6.57 22.26
N ALA A 512 -3.19 7.86 22.45
CA ALA A 512 -4.36 8.49 21.85
C ALA A 512 -4.25 8.59 20.32
N GLU A 513 -3.13 9.09 19.79
CA GLU A 513 -2.95 9.26 18.34
C GLU A 513 -2.85 7.94 17.58
N SER A 514 -2.22 6.93 18.18
CA SER A 514 -2.10 5.60 17.60
C SER A 514 -3.38 4.78 17.72
N GLY A 515 -4.36 5.19 18.53
CA GLY A 515 -5.62 4.46 18.70
C GLY A 515 -5.60 3.36 19.77
N LEU A 516 -4.55 3.29 20.58
CA LEU A 516 -4.37 2.30 21.65
C LEU A 516 -5.05 2.69 22.98
N ALA A 517 -5.35 3.97 23.19
CA ALA A 517 -6.03 4.46 24.39
C ALA A 517 -7.56 4.23 24.41
N TYR A 518 -8.14 3.77 23.29
CA TYR A 518 -9.59 3.78 23.07
C TYR A 518 -10.30 2.47 23.38
#